data_AF-A0A7X4GHR3-F1
#
_entry.id   AF-A0A7X4GHR3-F1
#
_cell.length_a   1.000
_cell.length_b   1.000
_cell.length_c   1.000
_cell.angle_alpha   90.00
_cell.angle_beta   90.00
_cell.angle_gamma   90.00
#
_symmetry.space_group_name_H-M   'P 1'
#
loop_
_entity.id
_entity.type
_entity.pdbx_description
1 polymer ?
#
loop_
_entity_poly.entity_id
_entity_poly.type
_entity_poly.pdbx_seq_one_letter_code
_entity_poly.pdbx_strand_id
1 'polypeptide(L)'
;MSFKGLKPIVYGGREVWPLVEGGKGVAATNHMSSGAWAAAGGIGTVSAVNADSYDAEGKIIPQRYHALTRKERHQELIDYAIAGAVEQVRRAYEISGGNGAININVLWEMGGAQTILEGVLEQTRGMVAGVTCGAGMPYKLSEIAGRFNVNYLPIVSSARAFRALWKRAYNKVPDLMGAVVYEDPWLAGGHNGLSNAEDPLKPEDPYPRVKALRDTMRAEGIADSVPIVMAGGVWFLRDWENWIDNPELGSIAFQYGTRPLLTHESPIPQAWKDALRELEPGDVLLHRFSPTGFYSSAVRNPFLRNLEARSERQIPYSKVEAGEHTVRLDVGVKGKNFWVAPRDLDRARAWSAQGHTDGLRTPDDTIVFVSPQERDIIRQDQVDCMGCLSHCGFSSWKDHDDYTTGRLADPRSFCIQKTLQDIAHGGPVEENLMFAGHAAYKFKQDPFYSNGFTPTVKELVDRILTGD
;
A
#
# COMPACT_ATOMS: atom_id res chain seq x y z
N MET A 1 -6.60 21.98 24.98
CA MET A 1 -6.55 20.94 26.03
C MET A 1 -5.14 20.37 26.04
N SER A 2 -4.56 20.10 27.21
CA SER A 2 -3.26 19.42 27.29
C SER A 2 -3.43 17.97 26.88
N PHE A 3 -2.46 17.41 26.16
CA PHE A 3 -2.42 15.98 25.86
C PHE A 3 -2.33 15.18 27.17
N LYS A 4 -3.21 14.20 27.38
CA LYS A 4 -3.26 13.43 28.65
C LYS A 4 -2.26 12.27 28.71
N GLY A 5 -1.58 11.98 27.61
CA GLY A 5 -0.66 10.85 27.49
C GLY A 5 -1.34 9.57 27.00
N LEU A 6 -0.52 8.60 26.61
CA LEU A 6 -0.94 7.22 26.32
C LEU A 6 -0.67 6.32 27.52
N LYS A 7 -1.45 5.25 27.64
CA LYS A 7 -1.19 4.16 28.58
C LYS A 7 -0.70 2.94 27.80
N PRO A 8 0.29 2.19 28.30
CA PRO A 8 0.68 0.93 27.69
C PRO A 8 -0.48 -0.06 27.64
N ILE A 9 -0.46 -0.95 26.64
CA ILE A 9 -1.41 -2.06 26.47
C ILE A 9 -0.66 -3.39 26.49
N VAL A 10 -1.38 -4.47 26.80
CA VAL A 10 -0.85 -5.83 26.64
C VAL A 10 -1.12 -6.31 25.23
N TYR A 11 -0.07 -6.58 24.46
CA TYR A 11 -0.15 -7.08 23.09
C TYR A 11 0.89 -8.19 22.87
N GLY A 12 0.46 -9.33 22.33
CA GLY A 12 1.35 -10.50 22.14
C GLY A 12 2.01 -11.00 23.45
N GLY A 13 1.34 -10.81 24.59
CA GLY A 13 1.86 -11.17 25.91
C GLY A 13 2.89 -10.20 26.50
N ARG A 14 3.06 -9.00 25.92
CA ARG A 14 4.01 -7.97 26.36
C ARG A 14 3.32 -6.64 26.58
N GLU A 15 3.86 -5.84 27.50
CA GLU A 15 3.45 -4.44 27.67
C GLU A 15 4.13 -3.58 26.60
N VAL A 16 3.34 -2.84 25.82
CA VAL A 16 3.83 -1.99 24.72
C VAL A 16 3.06 -0.66 24.69
N TRP A 17 3.69 0.38 24.14
CA TRP A 17 2.95 1.59 23.75
C TRP A 17 1.95 1.25 22.64
N PRO A 18 0.74 1.83 22.65
CA PRO A 18 -0.27 1.61 21.60
C PRO A 18 0.08 2.40 20.33
N LEU A 19 1.31 2.25 19.86
CA LEU A 19 1.95 2.93 18.75
C LEU A 19 2.51 1.90 17.77
N VAL A 20 1.98 1.90 16.55
CA VAL A 20 2.31 0.92 15.51
C VAL A 20 3.08 1.62 14.39
N GLU A 21 4.23 1.09 14.00
CA GLU A 21 4.77 1.40 12.67
C GLU A 21 4.03 0.53 11.66
N GLY A 22 3.31 1.16 10.71
CA GLY A 22 2.59 0.42 9.67
C GLY A 22 3.55 -0.21 8.67
N GLY A 23 3.27 -1.44 8.23
CA GLY A 23 4.08 -2.11 7.20
C GLY A 23 3.95 -1.44 5.84
N LYS A 24 5.08 -1.21 5.16
CA LYS A 24 5.13 -0.57 3.83
C LYS A 24 5.81 -1.53 2.87
N GLY A 25 5.05 -1.97 1.88
CA GLY A 25 5.49 -2.93 0.87
C GLY A 25 6.71 -2.47 0.10
N VAL A 26 7.45 -3.44 -0.45
CA VAL A 26 8.55 -3.20 -1.40
C VAL A 26 9.65 -2.32 -0.78
N ALA A 27 10.30 -2.87 0.26
CA ALA A 27 11.49 -2.32 0.92
C ALA A 27 11.36 -0.97 1.65
N ALA A 28 10.21 -0.29 1.63
CA ALA A 28 10.01 0.96 2.37
C ALA A 28 9.86 0.79 3.90
N THR A 29 9.72 -0.44 4.40
CA THR A 29 9.80 -0.79 5.82
C THR A 29 10.44 -2.16 5.95
N ASN A 30 11.40 -2.26 6.86
CA ASN A 30 12.27 -3.42 6.97
C ASN A 30 12.68 -3.64 8.44
N HIS A 31 13.58 -4.58 8.68
CA HIS A 31 14.04 -4.95 10.01
C HIS A 31 14.67 -3.82 10.81
N MET A 32 15.34 -2.87 10.15
CA MET A 32 16.00 -1.75 10.83
C MET A 32 14.95 -0.82 11.44
N SER A 33 13.98 -0.37 10.66
CA SER A 33 12.95 0.55 11.16
C SER A 33 11.98 -0.14 12.13
N SER A 34 11.50 -1.35 11.79
CA SER A 34 10.54 -2.08 12.63
C SER A 34 11.18 -2.63 13.90
N GLY A 35 12.41 -3.13 13.83
CA GLY A 35 13.17 -3.54 15.01
C GLY A 35 13.41 -2.37 15.95
N ALA A 36 13.82 -1.21 15.44
CA ALA A 36 14.04 -0.01 16.25
C ALA A 36 12.74 0.52 16.86
N TRP A 37 11.61 0.44 16.13
CA TRP A 37 10.30 0.85 16.66
C TRP A 37 9.86 -0.05 17.82
N ALA A 38 10.07 -1.36 17.69
CA ALA A 38 9.82 -2.30 18.78
C ALA A 38 10.81 -2.10 19.95
N ALA A 39 12.08 -1.79 19.67
CA ALA A 39 13.08 -1.49 20.70
C ALA A 39 12.72 -0.23 21.51
N ALA A 40 12.01 0.73 20.90
CA ALA A 40 11.44 1.90 21.56
C ALA A 40 10.15 1.62 22.37
N GLY A 41 9.73 0.35 22.47
CA GLY A 41 8.56 -0.09 23.23
C GLY A 41 7.25 -0.10 22.44
N GLY A 42 7.28 0.17 21.14
CA GLY A 42 6.11 0.11 20.26
C GLY A 42 5.91 -1.24 19.59
N ILE A 43 5.08 -1.24 18.54
CA ILE A 43 4.83 -2.40 17.68
C ILE A 43 5.38 -2.11 16.29
N GLY A 44 6.51 -2.73 15.93
CA GLY A 44 7.10 -2.61 14.59
C GLY A 44 6.46 -3.59 13.61
N THR A 45 6.30 -3.22 12.34
CA THR A 45 5.67 -4.10 11.34
C THR A 45 6.55 -4.33 10.12
N VAL A 46 7.17 -5.50 10.04
CA VAL A 46 7.95 -5.92 8.86
C VAL A 46 7.00 -6.20 7.69
N SER A 47 7.27 -5.65 6.51
CA SER A 47 6.50 -6.00 5.31
C SER A 47 7.05 -7.27 4.67
N ALA A 48 6.18 -8.27 4.43
CA ALA A 48 6.51 -9.46 3.64
C ALA A 48 6.26 -9.27 2.13
N VAL A 49 5.78 -8.10 1.72
CA VAL A 49 5.51 -7.79 0.30
C VAL A 49 6.83 -7.47 -0.42
N ASN A 50 7.31 -8.44 -1.21
CA ASN A 50 8.57 -8.36 -1.97
C ASN A 50 9.76 -7.89 -1.11
N ALA A 51 9.86 -8.41 0.11
CA ALA A 51 10.88 -8.05 1.07
C ALA A 51 12.30 -8.35 0.57
N ASP A 52 13.26 -7.48 0.89
CA ASP A 52 14.66 -7.72 0.55
C ASP A 52 15.27 -8.82 1.40
N SER A 53 16.16 -9.59 0.77
CA SER A 53 17.07 -10.51 1.42
C SER A 53 18.50 -9.97 1.36
N TYR A 54 19.37 -10.52 2.22
CA TYR A 54 20.75 -10.07 2.35
C TYR A 54 21.72 -11.24 2.22
N ASP A 55 22.91 -10.98 1.69
CA ASP A 55 24.02 -11.93 1.72
C ASP A 55 24.69 -11.98 3.12
N ALA A 56 25.72 -12.82 3.25
CA ALA A 56 26.42 -13.03 4.51
C ALA A 56 27.13 -11.76 5.02
N GLU A 57 27.46 -10.84 4.10
CA GLU A 57 28.07 -9.55 4.36
C GLU A 57 27.03 -8.47 4.69
N GLY A 58 25.73 -8.81 4.66
CA GLY A 58 24.63 -7.90 4.98
C GLY A 58 24.24 -6.97 3.83
N LYS A 59 24.68 -7.23 2.61
CA LYS A 59 24.31 -6.47 1.42
C LYS A 59 23.04 -7.04 0.79
N ILE A 60 22.17 -6.14 0.30
CA ILE A 60 20.93 -6.52 -0.39
C ILE A 60 21.24 -7.40 -1.60
N ILE A 61 20.54 -8.52 -1.70
CA ILE A 61 20.54 -9.39 -2.87
C ILE A 61 19.50 -8.85 -3.86
N PRO A 62 19.91 -8.39 -5.06
CA PRO A 62 18.95 -7.92 -6.06
C PRO A 62 18.03 -9.05 -6.50
N GLN A 63 16.71 -8.80 -6.49
CA GLN A 63 15.70 -9.75 -6.98
C GLN A 63 15.78 -9.82 -8.51
N ARG A 64 16.48 -10.82 -9.03
CA ARG A 64 16.63 -11.05 -10.49
C ARG A 64 15.86 -12.31 -10.87
N TYR A 65 15.01 -12.17 -11.88
CA TYR A 65 14.17 -13.26 -12.35
C TYR A 65 14.79 -13.87 -13.60
N HIS A 66 15.08 -15.16 -13.56
CA HIS A 66 15.83 -15.86 -14.61
C HIS A 66 14.94 -16.71 -15.49
N ALA A 67 13.77 -17.10 -14.98
CA ALA A 67 12.89 -17.98 -15.70
C ALA A 67 12.27 -17.36 -16.96
N LEU A 68 12.07 -18.20 -17.97
CA LEU A 68 11.56 -17.79 -19.27
C LEU A 68 10.06 -17.50 -19.23
N THR A 69 9.30 -18.27 -18.45
CA THR A 69 7.85 -18.09 -18.34
C THR A 69 7.48 -17.20 -17.16
N ARG A 70 6.39 -16.45 -17.32
CA ARG A 70 5.86 -15.58 -16.25
C ARG A 70 5.48 -16.38 -14.99
N LYS A 71 4.99 -17.62 -15.14
CA LYS A 71 4.64 -18.50 -14.02
C LYS A 71 5.85 -18.92 -13.20
N GLU A 72 6.95 -19.25 -13.86
CA GLU A 72 8.19 -19.61 -13.16
C GLU A 72 8.83 -18.38 -12.49
N ARG A 73 8.80 -17.20 -13.14
CA ARG A 73 9.22 -15.94 -12.50
C ARG A 73 8.35 -15.59 -11.28
N HIS A 74 7.06 -15.91 -11.33
CA HIS A 74 6.17 -15.75 -10.18
C HIS A 74 6.58 -16.65 -9.02
N GLN A 75 7.01 -17.88 -9.28
CA GLN A 75 7.55 -18.75 -8.24
C GLN A 75 8.85 -18.19 -7.65
N GLU A 76 9.79 -17.73 -8.49
CA GLU A 76 11.01 -17.05 -8.02
C GLU A 76 10.66 -15.85 -7.12
N LEU A 77 9.62 -15.08 -7.46
CA LEU A 77 9.14 -13.95 -6.64
C LEU A 77 8.64 -14.40 -5.26
N ILE A 78 7.87 -15.49 -5.19
CA ILE A 78 7.40 -16.07 -3.93
C ILE A 78 8.59 -16.50 -3.08
N ASP A 79 9.56 -17.18 -3.67
CA ASP A 79 10.74 -17.69 -2.97
C ASP A 79 11.59 -16.52 -2.40
N TYR A 80 11.80 -15.47 -3.20
CA TYR A 80 12.45 -14.23 -2.74
C TYR A 80 11.67 -13.58 -1.59
N ALA A 81 10.34 -13.45 -1.71
CA ALA A 81 9.52 -12.81 -0.70
C ALA A 81 9.55 -13.57 0.64
N ILE A 82 9.50 -14.91 0.62
CA ILE A 82 9.62 -15.74 1.82
C ILE A 82 11.01 -15.56 2.44
N ALA A 83 12.07 -15.74 1.66
CA ALA A 83 13.44 -15.64 2.17
C ALA A 83 13.72 -14.26 2.78
N GLY A 84 13.35 -13.19 2.07
CA GLY A 84 13.48 -11.82 2.55
C GLY A 84 12.68 -11.58 3.82
N ALA A 85 11.39 -11.91 3.83
CA ALA A 85 10.54 -11.66 5.00
C ALA A 85 10.99 -12.43 6.25
N VAL A 86 11.43 -13.69 6.10
CA VAL A 86 11.99 -14.49 7.20
C VAL A 86 13.23 -13.82 7.79
N GLU A 87 14.18 -13.40 6.94
CA GLU A 87 15.40 -12.73 7.38
C GLU A 87 15.09 -11.41 8.09
N GLN A 88 14.18 -10.63 7.53
CA GLN A 88 13.75 -9.35 8.08
C GLN A 88 13.09 -9.52 9.46
N VAL A 89 12.23 -10.52 9.63
CA VAL A 89 11.60 -10.82 10.92
C VAL A 89 12.62 -11.21 11.97
N ARG A 90 13.59 -12.08 11.63
CA ARG A 90 14.65 -12.50 12.57
C ARG A 90 15.46 -11.32 13.07
N ARG A 91 15.96 -10.50 12.14
CA ARG A 91 16.74 -9.31 12.49
C ARG A 91 15.92 -8.29 13.28
N ALA A 92 14.67 -8.05 12.90
CA ALA A 92 13.80 -7.12 13.62
C ALA A 92 13.55 -7.60 15.06
N TYR A 93 13.32 -8.91 15.23
CA TYR A 93 13.14 -9.54 16.53
C TYR A 93 14.38 -9.40 17.41
N GLU A 94 15.58 -9.63 16.84
CA GLU A 94 16.85 -9.42 17.53
C GLU A 94 17.05 -7.95 17.93
N ILE A 95 16.88 -7.00 17.01
CA ILE A 95 17.00 -5.55 17.27
C ILE A 95 16.01 -5.11 18.36
N SER A 96 14.80 -5.68 18.39
CA SER A 96 13.78 -5.29 19.37
C SER A 96 14.20 -5.52 20.82
N GLY A 97 15.14 -6.44 21.07
CA GLY A 97 15.60 -6.79 22.42
C GLY A 97 14.50 -7.29 23.36
N GLY A 98 13.32 -7.64 22.85
CA GLY A 98 12.15 -8.02 23.64
C GLY A 98 11.38 -6.85 24.28
N ASN A 99 11.75 -5.59 24.01
CA ASN A 99 11.11 -4.40 24.59
C ASN A 99 9.75 -4.08 23.96
N GLY A 100 9.49 -4.61 22.77
CA GLY A 100 8.25 -4.40 22.04
C GLY A 100 7.80 -5.65 21.31
N ALA A 101 6.94 -5.45 20.30
CA ALA A 101 6.39 -6.52 19.48
C ALA A 101 6.71 -6.34 18.00
N ILE A 102 6.89 -7.47 17.30
CA ILE A 102 7.07 -7.50 15.85
C ILE A 102 5.82 -8.07 15.21
N ASN A 103 5.18 -7.29 14.37
CA ASN A 103 4.17 -7.73 13.44
C ASN A 103 4.79 -8.00 12.07
N ILE A 104 4.05 -8.73 11.24
CA ILE A 104 4.27 -8.76 9.81
C ILE A 104 3.07 -8.19 9.06
N ASN A 105 3.32 -7.64 7.87
CA ASN A 105 2.30 -7.20 6.95
C ASN A 105 2.33 -8.03 5.67
N VAL A 106 1.15 -8.45 5.22
CA VAL A 106 0.92 -9.01 3.88
C VAL A 106 -0.23 -8.27 3.22
N LEU A 107 -0.14 -8.02 1.91
CA LEU A 107 -1.24 -7.48 1.12
C LEU A 107 -1.93 -8.63 0.41
N TRP A 108 -3.24 -8.78 0.56
CA TRP A 108 -3.93 -9.98 0.05
C TRP A 108 -3.89 -10.08 -1.47
N GLU A 109 -3.75 -8.94 -2.16
CA GLU A 109 -3.69 -8.86 -3.62
C GLU A 109 -2.26 -8.98 -4.17
N MET A 110 -1.28 -9.27 -3.29
CA MET A 110 0.03 -9.73 -3.76
C MET A 110 -0.09 -11.17 -4.28
N GLY A 111 0.62 -11.48 -5.35
CA GLY A 111 0.64 -12.83 -5.89
C GLY A 111 1.22 -13.81 -4.86
N GLY A 112 0.56 -14.94 -4.64
CA GLY A 112 1.05 -15.97 -3.71
C GLY A 112 0.95 -15.61 -2.23
N ALA A 113 0.11 -14.64 -1.84
CA ALA A 113 -0.02 -14.12 -0.47
C ALA A 113 -0.09 -15.21 0.61
N GLN A 114 -0.89 -16.27 0.38
CA GLN A 114 -1.05 -17.38 1.32
C GLN A 114 0.25 -18.19 1.49
N THR A 115 0.85 -18.60 0.37
CA THR A 115 2.11 -19.35 0.35
C THR A 115 3.22 -18.57 1.06
N ILE A 116 3.31 -17.27 0.80
CA ILE A 116 4.30 -16.39 1.43
C ILE A 116 4.06 -16.30 2.93
N LEU A 117 2.82 -16.00 3.35
CA LEU A 117 2.49 -15.89 4.77
C LEU A 117 2.78 -17.18 5.54
N GLU A 118 2.36 -18.33 5.02
CA GLU A 118 2.60 -19.64 5.63
C GLU A 118 4.10 -19.94 5.69
N GLY A 119 4.83 -19.73 4.59
CA GLY A 119 6.27 -19.97 4.52
C GLY A 119 7.08 -19.10 5.49
N VAL A 120 6.65 -17.86 5.73
CA VAL A 120 7.25 -16.98 6.75
C VAL A 120 6.94 -17.48 8.15
N LEU A 121 5.66 -17.69 8.48
CA LEU A 121 5.23 -18.10 9.83
C LEU A 121 5.81 -19.45 10.26
N GLU A 122 5.97 -20.40 9.32
CA GLU A 122 6.62 -21.69 9.56
C GLU A 122 8.05 -21.52 10.11
N GLN A 123 8.78 -20.53 9.60
CA GLN A 123 10.22 -20.32 9.85
C GLN A 123 10.52 -19.27 10.91
N THR A 124 9.52 -18.56 11.41
CA THR A 124 9.63 -17.47 12.39
C THR A 124 8.72 -17.66 13.60
N ARG A 125 8.38 -18.91 13.93
CA ARG A 125 7.54 -19.25 15.09
C ARG A 125 8.08 -18.61 16.37
N GLY A 126 7.22 -17.95 17.13
CA GLY A 126 7.57 -17.27 18.38
C GLY A 126 8.19 -15.88 18.21
N MET A 127 8.45 -15.43 16.98
CA MET A 127 9.01 -14.08 16.72
C MET A 127 7.94 -13.06 16.31
N VAL A 128 6.89 -13.52 15.63
CA VAL A 128 5.80 -12.68 15.13
C VAL A 128 4.66 -12.64 16.14
N ALA A 129 4.32 -11.45 16.62
CA ALA A 129 3.22 -11.21 17.56
C ALA A 129 1.86 -11.07 16.86
N GLY A 130 1.84 -10.61 15.60
CA GLY A 130 0.62 -10.46 14.82
C GLY A 130 0.83 -10.27 13.32
N VAL A 131 -0.21 -10.60 12.55
CA VAL A 131 -0.25 -10.46 11.10
C VAL A 131 -1.29 -9.39 10.72
N THR A 132 -0.83 -8.29 10.14
CA THR A 132 -1.71 -7.29 9.52
C THR A 132 -1.97 -7.67 8.07
N CYS A 133 -3.22 -7.50 7.61
CA CYS A 133 -3.56 -7.79 6.22
C CYS A 133 -4.61 -6.82 5.67
N GLY A 134 -4.27 -6.21 4.53
CA GLY A 134 -5.12 -5.28 3.78
C GLY A 134 -5.07 -5.55 2.28
N ALA A 135 -5.56 -4.60 1.48
CA ALA A 135 -5.64 -4.66 0.01
C ALA A 135 -6.15 -6.00 -0.52
N GLY A 136 -7.47 -6.21 -0.48
CA GLY A 136 -8.16 -7.42 -0.92
C GLY A 136 -9.14 -7.96 0.12
N MET A 137 -9.68 -9.16 -0.12
CA MET A 137 -10.61 -9.84 0.80
C MET A 137 -9.97 -11.11 1.42
N PRO A 138 -9.25 -10.98 2.55
CA PRO A 138 -8.45 -12.06 3.13
C PRO A 138 -9.25 -13.11 3.91
N TYR A 139 -10.10 -13.87 3.22
CA TYR A 139 -10.98 -14.87 3.85
C TYR A 139 -10.27 -16.07 4.48
N LYS A 140 -8.98 -16.27 4.18
CA LYS A 140 -8.17 -17.36 4.73
C LYS A 140 -7.23 -16.92 5.86
N LEU A 141 -7.14 -15.61 6.14
CA LEU A 141 -6.20 -15.09 7.14
C LEU A 141 -6.41 -15.67 8.54
N SER A 142 -7.65 -15.71 9.05
CA SER A 142 -7.92 -16.25 10.39
C SER A 142 -7.62 -17.75 10.50
N GLU A 143 -7.86 -18.51 9.44
CA GLU A 143 -7.53 -19.94 9.37
C GLU A 143 -6.02 -20.16 9.40
N ILE A 144 -5.26 -19.39 8.63
CA ILE A 144 -3.79 -19.41 8.66
C ILE A 144 -3.30 -19.03 10.06
N ALA A 145 -3.79 -17.92 10.61
CA ALA A 145 -3.43 -17.43 11.94
C ALA A 145 -3.70 -18.48 13.03
N GLY A 146 -4.84 -19.19 12.96
CA GLY A 146 -5.18 -20.30 13.85
C GLY A 146 -4.21 -21.48 13.76
N ARG A 147 -3.76 -21.86 12.56
CA ARG A 147 -2.79 -22.96 12.38
C ARG A 147 -1.41 -22.65 12.99
N PHE A 148 -0.99 -21.39 12.95
CA PHE A 148 0.30 -20.94 13.48
C PHE A 148 0.21 -20.34 14.90
N ASN A 149 -1.01 -20.26 15.47
CA ASN A 149 -1.29 -19.63 16.77
C ASN A 149 -0.68 -18.22 16.90
N VAL A 150 -0.95 -17.37 15.91
CA VAL A 150 -0.49 -15.98 15.85
C VAL A 150 -1.68 -15.04 15.79
N ASN A 151 -1.58 -13.84 16.37
CA ASN A 151 -2.68 -12.88 16.27
C ASN A 151 -2.84 -12.39 14.83
N TYR A 152 -4.05 -11.99 14.46
CA TYR A 152 -4.31 -11.32 13.19
C TYR A 152 -5.04 -9.99 13.40
N LEU A 153 -4.77 -9.06 12.49
CA LEU A 153 -5.17 -7.66 12.55
C LEU A 153 -5.72 -7.27 11.17
N PRO A 154 -7.03 -7.45 10.91
CA PRO A 154 -7.59 -7.07 9.63
C PRO A 154 -7.55 -5.56 9.44
N ILE A 155 -7.13 -5.14 8.24
CA ILE A 155 -7.21 -3.75 7.81
C ILE A 155 -8.55 -3.54 7.11
N VAL A 156 -9.32 -2.57 7.60
CA VAL A 156 -10.66 -2.24 7.11
C VAL A 156 -10.81 -0.73 6.99
N SER A 157 -11.62 -0.28 6.04
CA SER A 157 -11.95 1.14 5.86
C SER A 157 -13.32 1.52 6.42
N SER A 158 -14.12 0.56 6.87
CA SER A 158 -15.48 0.78 7.36
C SER A 158 -16.01 -0.39 8.21
N ALA A 159 -17.01 -0.08 9.04
CA ALA A 159 -17.81 -1.08 9.77
C ALA A 159 -18.42 -2.15 8.84
N ARG A 160 -18.85 -1.75 7.63
CA ARG A 160 -19.41 -2.67 6.63
C ARG A 160 -18.36 -3.68 6.15
N ALA A 161 -17.15 -3.21 5.81
CA ALA A 161 -16.06 -4.06 5.38
C ALA A 161 -15.67 -5.05 6.49
N PHE A 162 -15.55 -4.55 7.74
CA PHE A 162 -15.31 -5.38 8.90
C PHE A 162 -16.37 -6.48 9.07
N ARG A 163 -17.66 -6.12 9.07
CA ARG A 163 -18.76 -7.08 9.24
C ARG A 163 -18.74 -8.17 8.16
N ALA A 164 -18.43 -7.80 6.92
CA ALA A 164 -18.32 -8.76 5.81
C ALA A 164 -17.19 -9.78 6.04
N LEU A 165 -16.01 -9.33 6.45
CA LEU A 165 -14.88 -10.21 6.76
C LEU A 165 -15.15 -11.06 8.01
N TRP A 166 -15.74 -10.46 9.05
CA TRP A 166 -16.09 -11.13 10.29
C TRP A 166 -17.02 -12.32 10.05
N LYS A 167 -18.14 -12.09 9.34
CA LYS A 167 -19.13 -13.14 9.07
C LYS A 167 -18.60 -14.27 8.18
N ARG A 168 -17.67 -13.97 7.27
CA ARG A 168 -17.14 -14.95 6.30
C ARG A 168 -15.95 -15.74 6.85
N ALA A 169 -15.11 -15.12 7.67
CA ALA A 169 -13.80 -15.68 8.03
C ALA A 169 -13.43 -15.55 9.51
N TYR A 170 -13.51 -14.35 10.09
CA TYR A 170 -12.83 -14.08 11.37
C TYR A 170 -13.56 -14.62 12.60
N ASN A 171 -14.89 -14.76 12.54
CA ASN A 171 -15.67 -15.39 13.62
C ASN A 171 -15.28 -16.84 13.94
N LYS A 172 -14.49 -17.49 13.07
CA LYS A 172 -14.00 -18.87 13.24
C LYS A 172 -12.83 -18.96 14.22
N VAL A 173 -12.07 -17.87 14.36
CA VAL A 173 -10.90 -17.78 15.25
C VAL A 173 -10.93 -16.42 15.95
N PRO A 174 -11.99 -16.11 16.73
CA PRO A 174 -12.19 -14.79 17.30
C PRO A 174 -11.12 -14.43 18.35
N ASP A 175 -10.61 -15.43 19.07
CA ASP A 175 -9.67 -15.26 20.19
C ASP A 175 -8.28 -14.78 19.76
N LEU A 176 -7.90 -14.97 18.49
CA LEU A 176 -6.63 -14.49 17.93
C LEU A 176 -6.74 -13.14 17.22
N MET A 177 -7.91 -12.48 17.25
CA MET A 177 -8.02 -11.13 16.70
C MET A 177 -7.38 -10.12 17.65
N GLY A 178 -6.13 -9.77 17.38
CA GLY A 178 -5.34 -8.91 18.26
C GLY A 178 -5.74 -7.43 18.21
N ALA A 179 -6.29 -6.98 17.07
CA ALA A 179 -6.81 -5.64 16.86
C ALA A 179 -7.64 -5.58 15.58
N VAL A 180 -8.29 -4.46 15.31
CA VAL A 180 -8.79 -4.12 13.96
C VAL A 180 -8.14 -2.82 13.53
N VAL A 181 -7.46 -2.82 12.37
CA VAL A 181 -6.86 -1.58 11.84
C VAL A 181 -7.91 -0.86 11.02
N TYR A 182 -8.37 0.29 11.51
CA TYR A 182 -9.14 1.22 10.70
C TYR A 182 -8.16 2.06 9.87
N GLU A 183 -8.14 1.83 8.56
CA GLU A 183 -7.34 2.61 7.64
C GLU A 183 -8.23 3.64 6.95
N ASP A 184 -7.94 4.92 7.20
CA ASP A 184 -8.66 6.02 6.62
C ASP A 184 -8.54 5.99 5.08
N PRO A 185 -9.66 5.85 4.35
CA PRO A 185 -9.61 5.60 2.92
C PRO A 185 -9.27 6.86 2.10
N TRP A 186 -9.19 8.04 2.72
CA TRP A 186 -8.78 9.28 2.07
C TRP A 186 -7.40 9.77 2.50
N LEU A 187 -6.98 9.49 3.74
CA LEU A 187 -5.78 10.11 4.33
C LEU A 187 -4.57 9.17 4.42
N ALA A 188 -4.78 7.85 4.41
CA ALA A 188 -3.70 6.88 4.50
C ALA A 188 -2.84 6.87 3.22
N GLY A 189 -1.53 6.61 3.38
CA GLY A 189 -0.61 6.44 2.25
C GLY A 189 -0.69 5.03 1.65
N GLY A 190 -0.25 4.86 0.39
CA GLY A 190 -0.29 3.55 -0.25
C GLY A 190 -1.70 3.19 -0.74
N HIS A 191 -2.06 1.91 -0.79
CA HIS A 191 -3.39 1.47 -1.24
C HIS A 191 -4.48 1.84 -0.24
N ASN A 192 -5.63 2.32 -0.73
CA ASN A 192 -6.74 2.79 0.10
C ASN A 192 -8.04 2.01 -0.15
N GLY A 193 -8.77 1.73 0.93
CA GLY A 193 -10.00 0.94 0.92
C GLY A 193 -11.29 1.70 0.58
N LEU A 194 -11.28 2.63 -0.38
CA LEU A 194 -12.50 3.30 -0.84
C LEU A 194 -13.46 2.33 -1.54
N SER A 195 -14.74 2.41 -1.19
CA SER A 195 -15.80 1.68 -1.87
C SER A 195 -16.41 2.50 -3.02
N ASN A 196 -17.10 1.83 -3.94
CA ASN A 196 -17.77 2.49 -5.07
C ASN A 196 -18.88 3.47 -4.66
N ALA A 197 -19.31 3.46 -3.39
CA ALA A 197 -20.33 4.37 -2.88
C ALA A 197 -19.73 5.66 -2.29
N GLU A 198 -18.42 5.70 -2.10
CA GLU A 198 -17.70 6.83 -1.51
C GLU A 198 -17.11 7.71 -2.62
N ASP A 199 -17.11 9.01 -2.37
CA ASP A 199 -16.53 10.01 -3.27
C ASP A 199 -15.06 10.24 -2.88
N PRO A 200 -14.08 9.90 -3.74
CA PRO A 200 -12.66 10.08 -3.43
C PRO A 200 -12.28 11.55 -3.20
N LEU A 201 -13.09 12.50 -3.68
CA LEU A 201 -12.83 13.93 -3.55
C LEU A 201 -13.47 14.55 -2.30
N LYS A 202 -14.17 13.76 -1.48
CA LYS A 202 -14.84 14.23 -0.26
C LYS A 202 -14.42 13.39 0.95
N PRO A 203 -13.26 13.70 1.55
CA PRO A 203 -12.85 13.07 2.80
C PRO A 203 -13.90 13.22 3.90
N GLU A 204 -14.14 12.14 4.63
CA GLU A 204 -15.03 12.14 5.80
C GLU A 204 -14.24 12.22 7.09
N ASP A 205 -14.88 12.68 8.17
CA ASP A 205 -14.32 12.58 9.52
C ASP A 205 -14.18 11.10 9.93
N PRO A 206 -13.00 10.64 10.37
CA PRO A 206 -12.83 9.27 10.81
C PRO A 206 -13.57 8.94 12.12
N TYR A 207 -13.90 9.92 12.99
CA TYR A 207 -14.49 9.62 14.31
C TYR A 207 -15.83 8.86 14.23
N PRO A 208 -16.85 9.33 13.48
CA PRO A 208 -18.12 8.60 13.35
C PRO A 208 -17.95 7.21 12.74
N ARG A 209 -16.98 7.04 11.83
CA ARG A 209 -16.72 5.77 11.13
C ARG A 209 -16.07 4.75 12.07
N VAL A 210 -15.11 5.18 12.88
CA VAL A 210 -14.48 4.34 13.90
C VAL A 210 -15.44 4.00 15.03
N LYS A 211 -16.29 4.94 15.44
CA LYS A 211 -17.39 4.66 16.37
C LYS A 211 -18.33 3.57 15.81
N ALA A 212 -18.75 3.69 14.56
CA ALA A 212 -19.59 2.68 13.91
C ALA A 212 -18.90 1.30 13.80
N LEU A 213 -17.58 1.29 13.58
CA LEU A 213 -16.77 0.08 13.62
C LEU A 213 -16.78 -0.54 15.02
N ARG A 214 -16.55 0.24 16.08
CA ARG A 214 -16.61 -0.23 17.47
C ARG A 214 -18.00 -0.77 17.82
N ASP A 215 -19.06 -0.07 17.45
CA ASP A 215 -20.44 -0.52 17.69
C ASP A 215 -20.72 -1.87 16.99
N THR A 216 -20.18 -2.06 15.78
CA THR A 216 -20.24 -3.34 15.06
C THR A 216 -19.43 -4.43 15.76
N MET A 217 -18.23 -4.12 16.25
CA MET A 217 -17.41 -5.06 17.02
C MET A 217 -18.14 -5.53 18.29
N ARG A 218 -18.75 -4.60 19.04
CA ARG A 218 -19.56 -4.92 20.23
C ARG A 218 -20.75 -5.80 19.90
N ALA A 219 -21.47 -5.49 18.84
CA ALA A 219 -22.62 -6.29 18.39
C ALA A 219 -22.24 -7.73 18.01
N GLU A 220 -20.99 -7.95 17.62
CA GLU A 220 -20.43 -9.26 17.29
C GLU A 220 -19.74 -9.93 18.50
N GLY A 221 -19.83 -9.35 19.70
CA GLY A 221 -19.31 -9.92 20.95
C GLY A 221 -17.83 -9.64 21.20
N ILE A 222 -17.21 -8.72 20.46
CA ILE A 222 -15.79 -8.38 20.59
C ILE A 222 -15.63 -7.31 21.67
N ALA A 223 -14.78 -7.58 22.64
CA ALA A 223 -14.58 -6.71 23.80
C ALA A 223 -13.92 -5.37 23.43
N ASP A 224 -14.23 -4.34 24.21
CA ASP A 224 -13.63 -3.00 24.09
C ASP A 224 -12.12 -3.00 24.33
N SER A 225 -11.60 -4.02 25.00
CA SER A 225 -10.16 -4.21 25.20
C SER A 225 -9.41 -4.57 23.91
N VAL A 226 -10.09 -5.15 22.89
CA VAL A 226 -9.50 -5.37 21.56
C VAL A 226 -9.38 -4.00 20.89
N PRO A 227 -8.16 -3.50 20.63
CA PRO A 227 -7.97 -2.16 20.14
C PRO A 227 -8.46 -1.99 18.70
N ILE A 228 -8.99 -0.80 18.41
CA ILE A 228 -9.01 -0.31 17.02
C ILE A 228 -7.73 0.50 16.81
N VAL A 229 -6.96 0.16 15.78
CA VAL A 229 -5.76 0.90 15.39
C VAL A 229 -6.18 1.95 14.36
N MET A 230 -6.12 3.23 14.72
CA MET A 230 -6.36 4.34 13.80
C MET A 230 -5.13 4.54 12.89
N ALA A 231 -5.30 4.35 11.59
CA ALA A 231 -4.28 4.52 10.57
C ALA A 231 -4.71 5.53 9.50
N GLY A 232 -3.79 6.41 9.10
CA GLY A 232 -4.07 7.48 8.12
C GLY A 232 -4.39 8.83 8.77
N GLY A 233 -3.73 9.89 8.32
CA GLY A 233 -3.90 11.25 8.86
C GLY A 233 -3.30 11.50 10.26
N VAL A 234 -2.94 10.45 11.01
CA VAL A 234 -2.32 10.58 12.34
C VAL A 234 -0.94 11.24 12.22
N TRP A 235 -0.75 12.35 12.94
CA TRP A 235 0.54 13.05 13.02
C TRP A 235 0.86 13.43 14.47
N PHE A 236 0.09 14.34 15.05
CA PHE A 236 0.21 14.79 16.45
C PHE A 236 -0.88 14.16 17.29
N LEU A 237 -0.55 13.42 18.36
CA LEU A 237 -1.56 12.78 19.19
C LEU A 237 -2.39 13.76 20.03
N ARG A 238 -1.91 14.98 20.25
CA ARG A 238 -2.72 16.07 20.84
C ARG A 238 -3.96 16.39 20.02
N ASP A 239 -3.93 16.13 18.70
CA ASP A 239 -5.09 16.31 17.81
C ASP A 239 -6.13 15.17 17.98
N TRP A 240 -5.76 14.09 18.68
CA TRP A 240 -6.58 12.89 18.93
C TRP A 240 -6.94 12.74 20.41
N GLU A 241 -6.80 13.78 21.21
CA GLU A 241 -7.02 13.76 22.66
C GLU A 241 -8.42 13.23 23.05
N ASN A 242 -9.45 13.56 22.26
CA ASN A 242 -10.81 13.08 22.48
C ASN A 242 -11.04 11.62 22.06
N TRP A 243 -10.04 10.93 21.48
CA TRP A 243 -10.12 9.51 21.13
C TRP A 243 -9.55 8.61 22.22
N ILE A 244 -8.56 9.12 22.96
CA ILE A 244 -7.85 8.37 23.99
C ILE A 244 -8.72 8.24 25.24
N ASP A 245 -8.79 7.05 25.83
CA ASP A 245 -9.66 6.72 26.97
C ASP A 245 -11.15 7.05 26.72
N ASN A 246 -11.59 7.05 25.45
CA ASN A 246 -12.96 7.37 25.10
C ASN A 246 -13.86 6.13 25.16
N PRO A 247 -14.90 6.10 26.02
CA PRO A 247 -15.78 4.94 26.15
C PRO A 247 -16.61 4.64 24.90
N GLU A 248 -16.84 5.59 24.00
CA GLU A 248 -17.52 5.31 22.72
C GLU A 248 -16.65 4.47 21.79
N LEU A 249 -15.33 4.66 21.85
CA LEU A 249 -14.35 4.02 20.96
C LEU A 249 -13.67 2.79 21.58
N GLY A 250 -13.68 2.66 22.91
CA GLY A 250 -12.96 1.59 23.63
C GLY A 250 -11.44 1.78 23.54
N SER A 251 -10.69 0.67 23.58
CA SER A 251 -9.24 0.71 23.40
C SER A 251 -8.88 1.19 21.99
N ILE A 252 -7.95 2.16 21.90
CA ILE A 252 -7.45 2.75 20.66
C ILE A 252 -5.93 2.70 20.64
N ALA A 253 -5.38 2.36 19.48
CA ALA A 253 -3.97 2.50 19.15
C ALA A 253 -3.80 3.35 17.89
N PHE A 254 -2.59 3.83 17.64
CA PHE A 254 -2.29 4.72 16.51
C PHE A 254 -1.20 4.13 15.63
N GLN A 255 -1.46 4.08 14.32
CA GLN A 255 -0.50 3.59 13.34
C GLN A 255 0.07 4.73 12.50
N TYR A 256 1.40 4.73 12.39
CA TYR A 256 2.15 5.69 11.59
C TYR A 256 2.75 5.00 10.36
N GLY A 257 2.34 5.48 9.18
CA GLY A 257 2.95 5.10 7.90
C GLY A 257 3.99 6.14 7.48
N THR A 258 3.54 7.35 7.17
CA THR A 258 4.41 8.36 6.54
C THR A 258 5.46 8.94 7.48
N ARG A 259 5.11 9.31 8.72
CA ARG A 259 6.02 9.97 9.66
C ARG A 259 7.35 9.21 9.90
N PRO A 260 7.35 7.87 10.12
CA PRO A 260 8.60 7.11 10.29
C PRO A 260 9.42 6.91 9.01
N LEU A 261 8.96 7.35 7.83
CA LEU A 261 9.80 7.39 6.63
C LEU A 261 11.00 8.33 6.81
N LEU A 262 10.85 9.33 7.68
CA LEU A 262 11.90 10.29 7.99
C LEU A 262 12.53 9.99 9.35
N THR A 263 13.25 8.87 9.41
CA THR A 263 14.14 8.49 10.52
C THR A 263 15.49 8.00 10.00
N HIS A 264 16.48 7.89 10.88
CA HIS A 264 17.78 7.30 10.55
C HIS A 264 17.67 5.83 10.12
N GLU A 265 16.80 5.07 10.78
CA GLU A 265 16.58 3.64 10.56
C GLU A 265 15.69 3.34 9.36
N SER A 266 14.97 4.34 8.84
CA SER A 266 14.15 4.18 7.64
C SER A 266 15.02 3.81 6.44
N PRO A 267 14.68 2.73 5.72
CA PRO A 267 15.49 2.21 4.62
C PRO A 267 15.37 3.02 3.31
N ILE A 268 14.47 4.00 3.25
CA ILE A 268 14.28 4.76 2.01
C ILE A 268 15.54 5.58 1.67
N PRO A 269 15.87 5.75 0.37
CA PRO A 269 17.02 6.54 -0.03
C PRO A 269 16.93 8.01 0.37
N GLN A 270 18.08 8.66 0.50
CA GLN A 270 18.15 10.08 0.92
C GLN A 270 17.34 11.00 -0.01
N ALA A 271 17.39 10.79 -1.32
CA ALA A 271 16.60 11.59 -2.27
C ALA A 271 15.07 11.53 -1.99
N TRP A 272 14.57 10.38 -1.53
CA TRP A 272 13.17 10.25 -1.11
C TRP A 272 12.93 11.03 0.20
N LYS A 273 13.83 10.92 1.20
CA LYS A 273 13.74 11.70 2.44
C LYS A 273 13.74 13.20 2.16
N ASP A 274 14.58 13.67 1.25
CA ASP A 274 14.68 15.08 0.86
C ASP A 274 13.40 15.54 0.17
N ALA A 275 12.88 14.76 -0.79
CA ALA A 275 11.62 15.07 -1.46
C ALA A 275 10.43 15.18 -0.49
N LEU A 276 10.37 14.35 0.56
CA LEU A 276 9.33 14.42 1.60
C LEU A 276 9.34 15.76 2.37
N ARG A 277 10.50 16.41 2.51
CA ARG A 277 10.65 17.68 3.24
C ARG A 277 10.13 18.89 2.48
N GLU A 278 10.02 18.78 1.17
CA GLU A 278 9.64 19.89 0.30
C GLU A 278 8.14 19.94 0.00
N LEU A 279 7.40 18.88 0.34
CA LEU A 279 5.99 18.72 0.04
C LEU A 279 5.13 19.83 0.67
N GLU A 280 4.19 20.33 -0.13
CA GLU A 280 3.16 21.28 0.26
C GLU A 280 1.78 20.60 0.43
N PRO A 281 0.84 21.24 1.14
CA PRO A 281 -0.55 20.78 1.16
C PRO A 281 -1.10 20.62 -0.27
N GLY A 282 -1.56 19.40 -0.59
CA GLY A 282 -2.09 19.06 -1.92
C GLY A 282 -1.12 18.32 -2.85
N ASP A 283 0.14 18.14 -2.45
CA ASP A 283 1.13 17.40 -3.26
C ASP A 283 0.97 15.88 -3.20
N VAL A 284 0.10 15.35 -2.33
CA VAL A 284 -0.27 13.93 -2.31
C VAL A 284 -1.62 13.77 -3.01
N LEU A 285 -1.66 12.90 -4.03
CA LEU A 285 -2.83 12.59 -4.84
C LEU A 285 -3.38 11.22 -4.50
N LEU A 286 -4.68 11.17 -4.21
CA LEU A 286 -5.47 9.93 -4.16
C LEU A 286 -5.90 9.56 -5.59
N HIS A 287 -5.23 8.57 -6.20
CA HIS A 287 -5.39 8.21 -7.61
C HIS A 287 -5.85 6.76 -7.81
N ARG A 288 -6.28 6.40 -9.02
CA ARG A 288 -6.75 5.04 -9.37
C ARG A 288 -5.95 4.39 -10.51
N PHE A 289 -4.66 4.76 -10.63
CA PHE A 289 -3.77 4.19 -11.65
C PHE A 289 -3.17 2.85 -11.25
N SER A 290 -3.39 2.41 -10.00
CA SER A 290 -2.84 1.15 -9.51
C SER A 290 -3.36 -0.03 -10.34
N PRO A 291 -2.49 -0.97 -10.75
CA PRO A 291 -2.91 -2.13 -11.54
C PRO A 291 -3.85 -3.09 -10.79
N THR A 292 -3.97 -2.95 -9.47
CA THR A 292 -4.93 -3.70 -8.64
C THR A 292 -6.35 -3.14 -8.72
N GLY A 293 -6.53 -1.92 -9.26
CA GLY A 293 -7.82 -1.23 -9.34
C GLY A 293 -8.25 -0.49 -8.06
N PHE A 294 -7.51 -0.66 -6.96
CA PHE A 294 -7.70 0.14 -5.74
C PHE A 294 -7.26 1.59 -5.95
N TYR A 295 -7.83 2.48 -5.14
CA TYR A 295 -7.26 3.81 -4.97
C TYR A 295 -5.91 3.70 -4.26
N SER A 296 -5.04 4.68 -4.48
CA SER A 296 -3.77 4.78 -3.78
C SER A 296 -3.36 6.23 -3.61
N SER A 297 -2.71 6.53 -2.48
CA SER A 297 -2.16 7.86 -2.17
C SER A 297 -0.66 7.89 -2.40
N ALA A 298 -0.23 8.76 -3.30
CA ALA A 298 1.16 8.94 -3.69
C ALA A 298 1.48 10.42 -3.95
N VAL A 299 2.76 10.79 -3.83
CA VAL A 299 3.25 12.12 -4.16
C VAL A 299 3.08 12.39 -5.66
N ARG A 300 2.57 13.58 -5.99
CA ARG A 300 2.28 14.06 -7.35
C ARG A 300 3.51 14.60 -8.04
N ASN A 301 4.50 13.73 -8.21
CA ASN A 301 5.73 13.97 -8.97
C ASN A 301 5.48 13.88 -10.51
N PRO A 302 6.48 14.15 -11.37
CA PRO A 302 6.38 14.05 -12.82
C PRO A 302 5.89 12.69 -13.31
N PHE A 303 6.33 11.57 -12.69
CA PHE A 303 5.81 10.24 -12.99
C PHE A 303 4.28 10.16 -12.84
N LEU A 304 3.74 10.59 -11.69
CA LEU A 304 2.30 10.54 -11.46
C LEU A 304 1.53 11.51 -12.38
N ARG A 305 2.09 12.69 -12.66
CA ARG A 305 1.51 13.65 -13.62
C ARG A 305 1.49 13.09 -15.04
N ASN A 306 2.48 12.29 -15.43
CA ASN A 306 2.46 11.59 -16.72
C ASN A 306 1.29 10.59 -16.77
N LEU A 307 1.02 9.84 -15.69
CA LEU A 307 -0.12 8.92 -15.61
C LEU A 307 -1.47 9.64 -15.72
N GLU A 308 -1.62 10.80 -15.05
CA GLU A 308 -2.79 11.67 -15.18
C GLU A 308 -2.98 12.10 -16.64
N ALA A 309 -1.97 12.75 -17.22
CA ALA A 309 -2.04 13.27 -18.58
C ALA A 309 -2.27 12.15 -19.61
N ARG A 310 -1.66 10.98 -19.42
CA ARG A 310 -1.89 9.80 -20.25
C ARG A 310 -3.33 9.34 -20.17
N SER A 311 -3.93 9.33 -18.99
CA SER A 311 -5.33 8.96 -18.81
C SER A 311 -6.29 9.97 -19.45
N GLU A 312 -5.92 11.24 -19.54
CA GLU A 312 -6.71 12.27 -20.24
C GLU A 312 -6.64 12.16 -21.77
N ARG A 313 -5.51 11.66 -22.30
CA ARG A 313 -5.27 11.42 -23.73
C ARG A 313 -5.95 10.14 -24.23
N GLN A 314 -7.20 9.89 -23.87
CA GLN A 314 -7.97 8.76 -24.38
C GLN A 314 -9.30 9.17 -25.02
N ILE A 315 -9.76 8.35 -25.96
CA ILE A 315 -11.07 8.50 -26.63
C ILE A 315 -11.80 7.15 -26.71
N PRO A 316 -13.14 7.14 -26.64
CA PRO A 316 -13.94 5.96 -26.94
C PRO A 316 -13.86 5.61 -28.43
N TYR A 317 -13.99 4.32 -28.76
CA TYR A 317 -14.10 3.88 -30.14
C TYR A 317 -15.10 2.73 -30.30
N SER A 318 -15.57 2.54 -31.53
CA SER A 318 -16.34 1.37 -31.96
C SER A 318 -15.65 0.65 -33.11
N LYS A 319 -15.86 -0.66 -33.23
CA LYS A 319 -15.35 -1.47 -34.35
C LYS A 319 -16.10 -1.23 -35.65
N VAL A 320 -17.32 -0.73 -35.54
CA VAL A 320 -18.23 -0.41 -36.65
C VAL A 320 -18.78 1.01 -36.47
N GLU A 321 -19.24 1.61 -37.56
CA GLU A 321 -19.97 2.86 -37.50
C GLU A 321 -21.25 2.66 -36.67
N ALA A 322 -21.36 3.36 -35.53
CA ALA A 322 -22.48 3.17 -34.61
C ALA A 322 -22.63 4.35 -33.63
N GLY A 323 -23.86 4.82 -33.46
CA GLY A 323 -24.18 5.92 -32.55
C GLY A 323 -23.44 7.21 -32.93
N GLU A 324 -22.71 7.79 -31.97
CA GLU A 324 -21.89 9.00 -32.21
C GLU A 324 -20.59 8.69 -32.99
N HIS A 325 -20.19 7.42 -33.11
CA HIS A 325 -18.96 6.99 -33.77
C HIS A 325 -19.15 6.92 -35.29
N THR A 326 -19.07 8.08 -35.94
CA THR A 326 -19.45 8.29 -37.35
C THR A 326 -18.25 8.51 -38.29
N VAL A 327 -17.05 8.75 -37.75
CA VAL A 327 -15.85 8.98 -38.55
C VAL A 327 -14.77 7.96 -38.22
N ARG A 328 -13.94 7.62 -39.20
CA ARG A 328 -12.81 6.72 -38.99
C ARG A 328 -11.65 7.47 -38.36
N LEU A 329 -11.05 6.86 -37.34
CA LEU A 329 -9.80 7.31 -36.77
C LEU A 329 -8.66 7.12 -37.77
N ASP A 330 -7.92 8.20 -38.05
CA ASP A 330 -6.86 8.23 -39.07
C ASP A 330 -5.44 8.44 -38.51
N VAL A 331 -5.32 8.56 -37.19
CA VAL A 331 -4.06 8.70 -36.46
C VAL A 331 -3.98 7.70 -35.30
N GLY A 332 -2.77 7.37 -34.83
CA GLY A 332 -2.55 6.52 -33.66
C GLY A 332 -2.78 5.01 -33.87
N VAL A 333 -3.61 4.61 -34.83
CA VAL A 333 -4.01 3.20 -35.02
C VAL A 333 -3.59 2.64 -36.38
N LYS A 334 -3.41 1.33 -36.43
CA LYS A 334 -3.29 0.58 -37.68
C LYS A 334 -4.58 -0.17 -37.96
N GLY A 335 -5.21 0.07 -39.11
CA GLY A 335 -6.44 -0.61 -39.55
C GLY A 335 -7.62 0.33 -39.75
N LYS A 336 -8.71 -0.18 -40.34
CA LYS A 336 -9.90 0.61 -40.74
C LYS A 336 -11.12 0.46 -39.80
N ASN A 337 -10.98 -0.29 -38.70
CA ASN A 337 -12.08 -0.69 -37.83
C ASN A 337 -12.13 0.15 -36.53
N PHE A 338 -11.78 1.42 -36.62
CA PHE A 338 -11.79 2.33 -35.47
C PHE A 338 -12.65 3.52 -35.83
N TRP A 339 -13.88 3.51 -35.33
CA TRP A 339 -14.85 4.58 -35.51
C TRP A 339 -14.93 5.39 -34.23
N VAL A 340 -14.83 6.71 -34.34
CA VAL A 340 -14.80 7.66 -33.23
C VAL A 340 -15.80 8.79 -33.50
N ALA A 341 -16.14 9.57 -32.47
CA ALA A 341 -16.90 10.80 -32.69
C ALA A 341 -16.02 11.85 -33.40
N PRO A 342 -16.59 12.75 -34.24
CA PRO A 342 -15.82 13.79 -34.93
C PRO A 342 -14.93 14.62 -34.00
N ARG A 343 -15.46 15.02 -32.83
CA ARG A 343 -14.69 15.75 -31.80
C ARG A 343 -13.47 14.99 -31.29
N ASP A 344 -13.57 13.67 -31.21
CA ASP A 344 -12.52 12.80 -30.68
C ASP A 344 -11.44 12.53 -31.72
N LEU A 345 -11.81 12.54 -33.01
CA LEU A 345 -10.85 12.57 -34.11
C LEU A 345 -9.98 13.83 -34.07
N ASP A 346 -10.59 15.00 -33.84
CA ASP A 346 -9.86 16.27 -33.75
C ASP A 346 -8.90 16.28 -32.56
N ARG A 347 -9.34 15.79 -31.39
CA ARG A 347 -8.49 15.60 -30.21
C ARG A 347 -7.31 14.66 -30.50
N ALA A 348 -7.59 13.51 -31.14
CA ALA A 348 -6.56 12.54 -31.50
C ALA A 348 -5.50 13.14 -32.44
N ARG A 349 -5.93 13.89 -33.47
CA ARG A 349 -5.02 14.58 -34.40
C ARG A 349 -4.19 15.64 -33.68
N ALA A 350 -4.78 16.39 -32.74
CA ALA A 350 -4.05 17.35 -31.93
C ALA A 350 -2.96 16.69 -31.07
N TRP A 351 -3.27 15.58 -30.39
CA TRP A 351 -2.25 14.84 -29.63
C TRP A 351 -1.18 14.21 -30.52
N SER A 352 -1.57 13.70 -31.70
CA SER A 352 -0.61 13.16 -32.66
C SER A 352 0.34 14.25 -33.16
N ALA A 353 -0.14 15.47 -33.38
CA ALA A 353 0.71 16.61 -33.74
C ALA A 353 1.66 17.04 -32.61
N GLN A 354 1.31 16.74 -31.35
CA GLN A 354 2.14 16.93 -30.16
C GLN A 354 3.13 15.78 -29.91
N GLY A 355 3.18 14.77 -30.78
CA GLY A 355 4.11 13.64 -30.69
C GLY A 355 3.56 12.37 -30.03
N HIS A 356 2.28 12.37 -29.62
CA HIS A 356 1.60 11.16 -29.11
C HIS A 356 1.00 10.35 -30.27
N THR A 357 1.87 9.78 -31.09
CA THR A 357 1.51 9.18 -32.39
C THR A 357 1.05 7.73 -32.31
N ASP A 358 1.10 7.10 -31.14
CA ASP A 358 0.77 5.68 -30.96
C ASP A 358 -0.45 5.50 -30.06
N GLY A 359 -1.46 4.81 -30.59
CA GLY A 359 -2.69 4.44 -29.90
C GLY A 359 -2.61 3.04 -29.30
N LEU A 360 -2.86 2.93 -28.00
CA LEU A 360 -2.96 1.67 -27.27
C LEU A 360 -4.42 1.43 -26.83
N ARG A 361 -4.96 0.25 -27.13
CA ARG A 361 -6.31 -0.11 -26.70
C ARG A 361 -6.35 -0.38 -25.20
N THR A 362 -7.44 0.00 -24.56
CA THR A 362 -7.72 -0.27 -23.14
C THR A 362 -8.79 -1.36 -22.99
N PRO A 363 -9.03 -1.86 -21.78
CA PRO A 363 -10.14 -2.78 -21.49
C PRO A 363 -11.54 -2.16 -21.63
N ASP A 364 -11.65 -0.83 -21.69
CA ASP A 364 -12.93 -0.11 -21.61
C ASP A 364 -13.38 0.41 -22.99
N ASP A 365 -12.98 -0.25 -24.06
CA ASP A 365 -13.25 0.16 -25.45
C ASP A 365 -12.80 1.61 -25.75
N THR A 366 -11.68 2.03 -25.15
CA THR A 366 -11.01 3.30 -25.45
C THR A 366 -9.63 3.06 -26.07
N ILE A 367 -9.09 4.10 -26.70
CA ILE A 367 -7.70 4.18 -27.18
C ILE A 367 -7.01 5.31 -26.44
N VAL A 368 -5.89 5.01 -25.80
CA VAL A 368 -4.99 6.01 -25.19
C VAL A 368 -3.84 6.33 -26.13
N PHE A 369 -3.50 7.62 -26.24
CA PHE A 369 -2.44 8.13 -27.11
C PHE A 369 -1.17 8.42 -26.31
N VAL A 370 -0.07 7.81 -26.75
CA VAL A 370 1.25 7.88 -26.13
C VAL A 370 2.32 8.17 -27.18
N SER A 371 3.50 8.61 -26.73
CA SER A 371 4.67 8.67 -27.60
C SER A 371 5.18 7.26 -27.98
N PRO A 372 5.93 7.11 -29.08
CA PRO A 372 6.56 5.83 -29.43
C PRO A 372 7.45 5.26 -28.30
N GLN A 373 8.16 6.13 -27.60
CA GLN A 373 9.02 5.76 -26.48
C GLN A 373 8.21 5.21 -25.30
N GLU A 374 7.14 5.91 -24.89
CA GLU A 374 6.24 5.44 -23.82
C GLU A 374 5.58 4.10 -24.19
N ARG A 375 5.16 3.93 -25.45
CA ARG A 375 4.62 2.65 -25.95
C ARG A 375 5.62 1.52 -25.75
N ASP A 376 6.88 1.73 -26.10
CA ASP A 376 7.91 0.70 -26.02
C ASP A 376 8.22 0.34 -24.56
N ILE A 377 8.28 1.34 -23.66
CA ILE A 377 8.42 1.12 -22.22
C ILE A 377 7.24 0.32 -21.66
N ILE A 378 5.99 0.71 -21.97
CA ILE A 378 4.79 0.00 -21.50
C ILE A 378 4.81 -1.47 -21.94
N ARG A 379 5.13 -1.73 -23.20
CA ARG A 379 5.17 -3.10 -23.74
C ARG A 379 6.30 -3.91 -23.10
N GLN A 380 7.47 -3.30 -22.92
CA GLN A 380 8.60 -3.97 -22.29
C GLN A 380 8.25 -4.36 -20.85
N ASP A 381 7.66 -3.45 -20.08
CA ASP A 381 7.24 -3.73 -18.69
C ASP A 381 6.16 -4.82 -18.60
N GLN A 382 5.29 -4.94 -19.62
CA GLN A 382 4.31 -6.03 -19.71
C GLN A 382 4.96 -7.38 -20.04
N VAL A 383 6.00 -7.39 -20.89
CA VAL A 383 6.78 -8.59 -21.23
C VAL A 383 7.56 -9.07 -20.00
N ASP A 384 8.21 -8.15 -19.29
CA ASP A 384 9.07 -8.43 -18.14
C ASP A 384 8.29 -8.76 -16.85
N CYS A 385 6.96 -8.69 -16.91
CA CYS A 385 6.10 -9.01 -15.77
C CYS A 385 6.48 -10.36 -15.14
N MET A 386 6.63 -10.35 -13.81
CA MET A 386 6.91 -11.50 -12.95
C MET A 386 5.69 -11.99 -12.15
N GLY A 387 4.50 -11.44 -12.40
CA GLY A 387 3.28 -11.88 -11.72
C GLY A 387 3.20 -11.51 -10.23
N CYS A 388 3.63 -10.30 -9.85
CA CYS A 388 3.68 -9.84 -8.46
C CYS A 388 2.33 -9.61 -7.76
N LEU A 389 1.22 -9.63 -8.51
CA LEU A 389 -0.14 -9.41 -7.99
C LEU A 389 -1.02 -10.63 -8.28
N SER A 390 -1.99 -10.88 -7.41
CA SER A 390 -3.04 -11.88 -7.60
C SER A 390 -3.92 -11.56 -8.80
N HIS A 391 -4.11 -10.27 -9.09
CA HIS A 391 -4.80 -9.74 -10.25
C HIS A 391 -4.16 -8.41 -10.69
N CYS A 392 -3.67 -8.35 -11.93
CA CYS A 392 -2.96 -7.20 -12.48
C CYS A 392 -3.61 -6.71 -13.77
N GLY A 393 -4.26 -5.55 -13.71
CA GLY A 393 -4.83 -4.87 -14.88
C GLY A 393 -3.76 -4.45 -15.89
N PHE A 394 -2.55 -4.08 -15.44
CA PHE A 394 -1.48 -3.61 -16.33
C PHE A 394 -0.89 -4.71 -17.24
N SER A 395 -0.78 -5.95 -16.75
CA SER A 395 -0.17 -7.06 -17.50
C SER A 395 -1.17 -8.15 -17.90
N SER A 396 -2.45 -7.97 -17.56
CA SER A 396 -3.52 -8.97 -17.69
C SER A 396 -3.19 -10.31 -17.02
N TRP A 397 -2.41 -10.27 -15.95
CA TRP A 397 -2.04 -11.46 -15.18
C TRP A 397 -3.02 -11.70 -14.02
N LYS A 398 -3.24 -12.97 -13.68
CA LYS A 398 -3.72 -13.41 -12.36
C LYS A 398 -2.89 -14.61 -11.89
N ASP A 399 -2.80 -14.84 -10.59
CA ASP A 399 -1.96 -15.90 -10.01
C ASP A 399 -2.64 -17.28 -9.90
N HIS A 400 -3.85 -17.43 -10.44
CA HIS A 400 -4.67 -18.64 -10.35
C HIS A 400 -5.27 -19.05 -11.70
N ASP A 401 -5.91 -20.22 -11.74
CA ASP A 401 -6.53 -20.84 -12.92
C ASP A 401 -5.62 -20.91 -14.17
N ASP A 402 -5.97 -20.14 -15.21
CA ASP A 402 -5.35 -20.03 -16.52
C ASP A 402 -4.39 -18.83 -16.62
N TYR A 403 -4.10 -18.16 -15.50
CA TYR A 403 -3.13 -17.08 -15.36
C TYR A 403 -3.38 -15.82 -16.21
N THR A 404 -4.61 -15.64 -16.69
CA THR A 404 -5.04 -14.45 -17.43
C THR A 404 -6.30 -13.84 -16.81
N THR A 405 -6.39 -12.51 -16.82
CA THR A 405 -7.63 -11.84 -16.38
C THR A 405 -8.77 -11.98 -17.40
N GLY A 406 -8.47 -12.45 -18.61
CA GLY A 406 -9.41 -12.45 -19.75
C GLY A 406 -9.69 -11.07 -20.34
N ARG A 407 -9.12 -10.00 -19.76
CA ARG A 407 -9.21 -8.62 -20.26
C ARG A 407 -7.93 -8.22 -21.00
N LEU A 408 -8.00 -7.14 -21.78
CA LEU A 408 -6.79 -6.54 -22.31
C LEU A 408 -5.92 -6.01 -21.17
N ALA A 409 -4.62 -5.93 -21.40
CA ALA A 409 -3.72 -5.19 -20.53
C ALA A 409 -4.07 -3.69 -20.59
N ASP A 410 -4.08 -3.00 -19.45
CA ASP A 410 -4.46 -1.59 -19.36
C ASP A 410 -3.23 -0.66 -19.42
N PRO A 411 -2.95 -0.03 -20.57
CA PRO A 411 -1.81 0.87 -20.74
C PRO A 411 -1.96 2.19 -19.97
N ARG A 412 -3.11 2.46 -19.36
CA ARG A 412 -3.31 3.63 -18.47
C ARG A 412 -2.69 3.39 -17.10
N SER A 413 -2.42 2.13 -16.74
CA SER A 413 -1.73 1.72 -15.52
C SER A 413 -0.23 1.50 -15.76
N PHE A 414 0.50 0.98 -14.78
CA PHE A 414 1.95 0.81 -14.80
C PHE A 414 2.38 -0.43 -14.00
N CYS A 415 3.64 -0.84 -14.17
CA CYS A 415 4.23 -1.89 -13.34
C CYS A 415 4.57 -1.34 -11.95
N ILE A 416 3.66 -1.51 -10.99
CA ILE A 416 3.84 -0.99 -9.62
C ILE A 416 5.05 -1.58 -8.89
N GLN A 417 5.35 -2.86 -9.10
CA GLN A 417 6.50 -3.50 -8.47
C GLN A 417 7.81 -2.90 -8.97
N LYS A 418 7.93 -2.67 -10.28
CA LYS A 418 9.14 -2.08 -10.89
C LYS A 418 9.40 -0.70 -10.28
N THR A 419 8.39 0.16 -10.27
CA THR A 419 8.57 1.54 -9.81
C THR A 419 8.88 1.63 -8.32
N LEU A 420 8.26 0.77 -7.51
CA LEU A 420 8.51 0.73 -6.06
C LEU A 420 9.87 0.11 -5.73
N GLN A 421 10.28 -0.93 -6.45
CA GLN A 421 11.62 -1.51 -6.29
C GLN A 421 12.71 -0.51 -6.69
N ASP A 422 12.51 0.21 -7.80
CA ASP A 422 13.51 1.18 -8.28
C ASP A 422 13.69 2.34 -7.30
N ILE A 423 12.59 3.01 -6.88
CA ILE A 423 12.70 4.13 -5.91
C ILE A 423 13.27 3.70 -4.56
N ALA A 424 12.96 2.49 -4.08
CA ALA A 424 13.48 1.99 -2.80
C ALA A 424 14.99 1.71 -2.87
N HIS A 425 15.53 1.44 -4.06
CA HIS A 425 16.93 1.09 -4.29
C HIS A 425 17.75 2.20 -4.97
N GLY A 426 17.27 3.45 -4.91
CA GLY A 426 18.01 4.64 -5.33
C GLY A 426 17.66 5.17 -6.72
N GLY A 427 16.63 4.63 -7.36
CA GLY A 427 16.06 5.17 -8.59
C GLY A 427 15.52 6.61 -8.40
N PRO A 428 15.45 7.41 -9.47
CA PRO A 428 15.02 8.80 -9.38
C PRO A 428 13.59 8.93 -8.86
N VAL A 429 13.38 9.82 -7.87
CA VAL A 429 12.05 10.10 -7.30
C VAL A 429 11.07 10.64 -8.33
N GLU A 430 11.55 11.31 -9.38
CA GLU A 430 10.72 11.93 -10.42
C GLU A 430 10.18 10.92 -11.44
N GLU A 431 10.80 9.73 -11.52
CA GLU A 431 10.50 8.68 -12.50
C GLU A 431 9.71 7.51 -11.90
N ASN A 432 9.47 7.53 -10.59
CA ASN A 432 8.91 6.40 -9.86
C ASN A 432 7.71 6.76 -8.99
N LEU A 433 6.97 5.73 -8.58
CA LEU A 433 5.86 5.87 -7.63
C LEU A 433 6.41 6.13 -6.23
N MET A 434 6.06 7.28 -5.65
CA MET A 434 6.49 7.68 -4.31
C MET A 434 5.28 7.68 -3.36
N PHE A 435 5.08 6.61 -2.60
CA PHE A 435 3.95 6.53 -1.66
C PHE A 435 4.13 7.45 -0.44
N ALA A 436 3.06 8.15 -0.09
CA ALA A 436 2.96 8.95 1.13
C ALA A 436 1.47 9.17 1.46
N GLY A 437 1.15 9.34 2.74
CA GLY A 437 -0.17 9.74 3.20
C GLY A 437 -0.35 11.25 3.11
N HIS A 438 -1.60 11.71 3.12
CA HIS A 438 -1.92 13.12 2.88
C HIS A 438 -1.36 14.11 3.90
N ALA A 439 -0.91 13.65 5.06
CA ALA A 439 -0.25 14.47 6.06
C ALA A 439 1.26 14.71 5.79
N ALA A 440 1.83 14.19 4.69
CA ALA A 440 3.26 14.27 4.40
C ALA A 440 3.82 15.71 4.36
N TYR A 441 3.03 16.69 3.92
CA TYR A 441 3.40 18.10 3.93
C TYR A 441 3.80 18.62 5.33
N LYS A 442 3.38 17.94 6.40
CA LYS A 442 3.75 18.29 7.77
C LYS A 442 5.25 18.09 8.04
N PHE A 443 6.00 17.32 7.24
CA PHE A 443 7.46 17.28 7.36
C PHE A 443 8.10 18.66 7.17
N LYS A 444 7.53 19.49 6.28
CA LYS A 444 8.00 20.85 6.04
C LYS A 444 7.65 21.81 7.18
N GLN A 445 6.51 21.57 7.83
CA GLN A 445 5.90 22.50 8.79
C GLN A 445 6.21 22.19 10.25
N ASP A 446 6.43 20.91 10.59
CA ASP A 446 6.67 20.45 11.94
C ASP A 446 8.09 20.86 12.39
N PRO A 447 8.23 21.72 13.42
CA PRO A 447 9.53 22.19 13.90
C PRO A 447 10.49 21.07 14.31
N PHE A 448 9.96 19.88 14.64
CA PHE A 448 10.78 18.71 14.94
C PHE A 448 11.73 18.37 13.79
N TYR A 449 11.34 18.60 12.54
CA TYR A 449 12.15 18.30 11.35
C TYR A 449 12.92 19.51 10.81
N SER A 450 12.87 20.66 11.50
CA SER A 450 13.53 21.90 11.07
C SER A 450 15.05 21.74 10.96
N ASN A 451 15.68 22.59 10.17
CA ASN A 451 17.14 22.56 9.90
C ASN A 451 17.63 21.22 9.34
N GLY A 452 16.76 20.45 8.67
CA GLY A 452 17.09 19.15 8.10
C GLY A 452 17.24 18.04 9.14
N PHE A 453 16.77 18.23 10.37
CA PHE A 453 16.88 17.21 11.42
C PHE A 453 16.15 15.93 11.02
N THR A 454 16.88 14.81 11.12
CA THR A 454 16.37 13.45 10.90
C THR A 454 16.46 12.74 12.25
N PRO A 455 15.34 12.43 12.92
CA PRO A 455 15.39 11.76 14.21
C PRO A 455 15.77 10.28 14.07
N THR A 456 16.27 9.68 15.14
CA THR A 456 16.19 8.23 15.34
C THR A 456 14.73 7.82 15.58
N VAL A 457 14.41 6.54 15.40
CA VAL A 457 13.08 6.02 15.73
C VAL A 457 12.76 6.23 17.21
N LYS A 458 13.73 6.09 18.11
CA LYS A 458 13.54 6.33 19.54
C LYS A 458 13.13 7.77 19.82
N GLU A 459 13.84 8.74 19.25
CA GLU A 459 13.51 10.17 19.41
C GLU A 459 12.12 10.49 18.84
N LEU A 460 11.74 9.88 17.71
CA LEU A 460 10.41 10.04 17.14
C LEU A 460 9.32 9.46 18.04
N VAL A 461 9.49 8.25 18.57
CA VAL A 461 8.52 7.63 19.50
C VAL A 461 8.40 8.46 20.78
N ASP A 462 9.51 8.91 21.35
CA ASP A 462 9.51 9.79 22.52
C ASP A 462 8.77 11.09 22.25
N ARG A 463 8.97 11.68 21.06
CA ARG A 463 8.24 12.88 20.63
C ARG A 463 6.73 12.63 20.55
N ILE A 464 6.32 11.52 19.94
CA ILE A 464 4.91 11.11 19.83
C ILE A 464 4.27 10.96 21.20
N LEU A 465 4.98 10.38 22.18
CA LEU A 465 4.49 10.22 23.55
C LEU A 465 4.31 11.53 24.31
N THR A 466 4.88 12.64 23.84
CA THR A 466 4.57 13.98 24.36
C THR A 466 3.28 14.59 23.79
N GLY A 467 2.67 13.94 22.79
CA GLY A 467 1.52 14.44 22.04
C GLY A 467 1.89 15.05 20.69
N ASP A 468 3.19 15.14 20.38
CA ASP A 468 3.75 15.93 19.28
C ASP A 468 4.43 15.11 18.18
#